data_AF-A0A166I461-F1
#
_entry.id   AF-A0A166I461-F1
#
_cell.length_a   1.000
_cell.length_b   1.000
_cell.length_c   1.000
_cell.angle_alpha   90.00
_cell.angle_beta   90.00
_cell.angle_gamma   90.00
#
_symmetry.space_group_name_H-M   'P 1'
#
loop_
_entity.id
_entity.type
_entity.pdbx_description
1 polymer ?
#
loop_
_entity_poly.entity_id
_entity_poly.type
_entity_poly.pdbx_seq_one_letter_code
_entity_poly.pdbx_strand_id
1 'polypeptide(L)' 'MTSTLTAAPPTRTAPALRIGPLELDAPVVLAPMAGITNTAFRRLCREFATASVPAGRPVPPECSSSAR' A
#
# COMPACT_ATOMS: atom_id res chain seq x y z
N MET A 1 -22.22 -5.84 21.07
CA MET A 1 -22.37 -4.87 19.95
C MET A 1 -21.21 -5.11 19.00
N THR A 2 -21.39 -5.94 17.96
CA THR A 2 -20.31 -6.31 17.04
C THR A 2 -20.81 -6.04 15.62
N SER A 3 -20.32 -4.97 15.01
CA SER A 3 -20.63 -4.61 13.62
C SER A 3 -19.53 -5.16 12.72
N THR A 4 -19.82 -6.28 12.06
CA THR A 4 -18.97 -6.80 10.98
C THR A 4 -19.24 -5.99 9.72
N LEU A 5 -18.27 -5.18 9.29
CA LEU A 5 -18.33 -4.50 8.00
C LEU A 5 -17.54 -5.33 6.96
N THR A 6 -18.27 -6.00 6.07
CA THR A 6 -17.68 -6.53 4.83
C THR A 6 -17.47 -5.36 3.87
N ALA A 7 -16.22 -4.99 3.63
CA ALA A 7 -15.86 -4.03 2.60
C ALA A 7 -15.65 -4.77 1.27
N ALA A 8 -16.51 -4.48 0.28
CA ALA A 8 -16.28 -4.91 -1.10
C ALA A 8 -15.10 -4.11 -1.70
N PRO A 9 -14.19 -4.74 -2.47
CA PRO A 9 -13.07 -4.02 -3.05
C PRO A 9 -13.60 -3.01 -4.07
N PRO A 10 -13.30 -1.71 -3.95
CA PRO A 10 -13.67 -0.73 -4.96
C PRO A 10 -12.84 -1.01 -6.23
N THR A 11 -13.46 -1.55 -7.26
CA THR A 11 -12.88 -1.62 -8.61
C THR A 11 -12.98 -0.25 -9.25
N ARG A 12 -12.03 0.62 -8.89
CA ARG A 12 -11.87 1.93 -9.52
C ARG A 12 -10.52 1.95 -10.20
N THR A 13 -10.51 1.97 -11.53
CA THR A 13 -9.32 2.26 -12.34
C THR A 13 -8.93 3.72 -12.09
N ALA A 14 -8.33 3.97 -10.93
CA ALA A 14 -7.81 5.27 -10.56
C ALA A 14 -6.43 5.44 -11.21
N PRO A 15 -6.10 6.66 -11.67
CA PRO A 15 -4.78 6.96 -12.20
C PRO A 15 -3.71 6.70 -11.13
N ALA A 16 -2.47 6.45 -11.57
CA ALA A 16 -1.33 6.25 -10.67
C ALA A 16 -1.23 7.39 -9.66
N LEU A 17 -1.14 7.04 -8.37
CA LEU A 17 -1.09 8.01 -7.28
C LEU A 17 0.32 8.59 -7.20
N ARG A 18 0.45 9.91 -7.18
CA ARG A 18 1.75 10.59 -7.04
C ARG A 18 1.82 11.37 -5.74
N ILE A 19 2.90 11.18 -4.98
CA ILE A 19 3.20 11.91 -3.75
C ILE A 19 4.57 12.57 -3.94
N GLY A 20 4.57 13.85 -4.33
CA GLY A 20 5.79 14.55 -4.71
C GLY A 20 6.52 13.82 -5.85
N PRO A 21 7.82 13.50 -5.72
CA PRO A 21 8.57 12.77 -6.75
C PRO A 21 8.27 11.26 -6.78
N LEU A 22 7.47 10.74 -5.83
CA LEU A 22 7.16 9.31 -5.74
C LEU A 22 5.91 8.98 -6.54
N GLU A 23 6.04 8.10 -7.53
CA GLU A 23 4.93 7.49 -8.26
C GLU A 23 4.60 6.14 -7.62
N LEU A 24 3.34 5.95 -7.19
CA LEU A 24 2.85 4.75 -6.52
C LEU A 24 2.02 3.92 -7.50
N ASP A 25 2.34 2.63 -7.58
CA ASP A 25 1.63 1.69 -8.44
C ASP A 25 0.22 1.37 -7.93
N ALA A 26 0.00 1.52 -6.62
CA ALA A 26 -1.30 1.36 -6.00
C ALA A 26 -1.99 2.73 -5.85
N PRO A 27 -3.27 2.86 -6.26
CA PRO A 27 -4.02 4.12 -6.12
C PRO A 27 -4.51 4.38 -4.68
N VAL A 28 -4.14 3.51 -3.73
CA VAL A 28 -4.54 3.58 -2.33
C VAL A 28 -3.34 3.29 -1.45
N VAL A 29 -3.28 3.97 -0.31
CA VAL A 29 -2.24 3.77 0.71
C VAL A 29 -2.90 3.48 2.04
N LEU A 30 -2.27 2.62 2.84
CA LEU A 30 -2.69 2.40 4.22
C LEU A 30 -2.33 3.62 5.05
N ALA A 31 -3.34 4.24 5.65
CA ALA A 31 -3.12 5.37 6.54
C ALA A 31 -2.30 4.94 7.77
N PRO A 32 -1.36 5.77 8.25
CA PRO A 32 -0.66 5.51 9.49
C PRO A 32 -1.63 5.67 10.66
N MET A 33 -1.94 4.57 11.34
CA MET A 33 -2.72 4.56 12.57
C MET A 33 -1.83 4.22 13.76
N ALA A 34 -1.71 5.14 14.72
CA ALA A 34 -0.96 4.92 15.95
C ALA A 34 -1.51 3.70 16.70
N GLY A 35 -0.62 2.80 17.13
CA GLY A 35 -1.00 1.54 17.80
C GLY A 35 -1.41 0.40 16.86
N ILE A 36 -1.76 0.67 15.59
CA ILE A 36 -2.08 -0.36 14.58
C ILE A 36 -0.90 -0.59 13.63
N THR A 37 -0.36 0.48 13.02
CA THR A 37 0.70 0.40 12.00
C THR A 37 2.09 0.19 12.62
N ASN A 38 2.24 -0.90 13.38
CA ASN A 38 3.45 -1.32 14.09
C ASN A 38 4.44 -2.09 13.20
N THR A 39 5.59 -2.50 13.74
CA THR A 39 6.65 -3.21 13.01
C THR A 39 6.18 -4.54 12.40
N ALA A 40 5.39 -5.35 13.12
CA ALA A 40 4.92 -6.63 12.63
C ALA A 40 3.91 -6.45 11.48
N PHE A 41 2.97 -5.51 11.64
CA PHE A 41 2.02 -5.16 10.58
C PHE A 41 2.74 -4.64 9.33
N ARG A 42 3.76 -3.78 9.49
CA ARG A 42 4.58 -3.28 8.37
C ARG A 42 5.30 -4.39 7.62
N ARG A 43 5.79 -5.44 8.32
CA ARG A 43 6.42 -6.61 7.68
C ARG A 43 5.41 -7.39 6.85
N LEU A 44 4.24 -7.69 7.43
CA LEU A 44 3.14 -8.33 6.71
C LEU A 44 2.75 -7.52 5.47
N CYS A 45 2.54 -6.20 5.61
CA CYS A 45 2.22 -5.36 4.47
C CYS A 45 3.27 -5.43 3.35
N ARG A 46 4.56 -5.58 3.67
CA ARG A 46 5.62 -5.74 2.65
C ARG A 46 5.55 -7.09 1.93
N GLU A 47 5.26 -8.17 2.66
CA GLU A 47 5.10 -9.51 2.09
C GLU A 47 3.91 -9.55 1.11
N PHE A 48 2.81 -8.86 1.45
CA PHE A 48 1.60 -8.84 0.63
C PHE A 48 1.54 -7.71 -0.42
N ALA A 49 2.39 -6.68 -0.34
CA ALA A 49 2.38 -5.55 -1.27
C ALA A 49 2.66 -5.96 -2.72
N THR A 50 3.53 -6.94 -2.95
CA THR A 50 3.80 -7.47 -4.29
C THR A 50 2.62 -8.24 -4.89
N ALA A 51 1.71 -8.76 -4.06
CA ALA A 51 0.56 -9.52 -4.51
C ALA A 51 -0.62 -8.63 -4.96
N SER A 52 -0.67 -7.37 -4.51
CA SER A 52 -1.79 -6.44 -4.79
C SER A 52 -1.54 -5.50 -5.96
N VAL A 53 -0.33 -5.45 -6.51
CA VAL A 53 0.05 -4.54 -7.60
C VAL A 53 0.13 -5.31 -8.92
N PRO A 54 -0.43 -4.78 -10.03
CA PRO A 54 -0.31 -5.40 -11.35
C PRO A 54 1.17 -5.49 -11.75
N ALA A 55 1.64 -6.70 -12.06
CA ALA A 55 3.05 -6.96 -12.35
C ALA A 55 3.52 -6.21 -13.61
N GLY A 56 4.59 -5.42 -13.50
CA GLY A 56 5.27 -4.87 -14.69
C GLY A 56 6.05 -3.57 -14.59
N ARG A 57 6.09 -2.87 -13.44
CA ARG A 57 6.83 -1.60 -13.32
C ARG A 57 8.13 -1.75 -12.50
N PRO A 58 9.28 -1.26 -12.99
CA PRO A 58 10.51 -1.25 -12.21
C PRO A 58 10.41 -0.27 -11.03
N VAL A 59 10.77 -0.75 -9.82
CA VAL A 59 10.86 0.09 -8.62
C VAL A 59 12.01 1.10 -8.75
N PRO A 60 11.77 2.41 -8.55
CA PRO A 60 12.84 3.40 -8.60
C PRO A 60 13.85 3.17 -7.46
N PRO A 61 15.16 3.41 -7.68
CA PRO A 61 16.22 3.09 -6.72
C PRO A 61 16.04 3.82 -5.38
N GLU A 62 15.36 4.96 -5.37
CA GLU A 62 15.12 5.79 -4.18
C GLU A 62 14.04 5.20 -3.26
N CYS A 63 13.11 4.42 -3.80
CA CYS A 63 12.09 3.72 -3.01
C CYS A 63 12.70 2.52 -2.25
N SER A 64 13.85 2.01 -2.72
CA SER A 64 14.56 0.91 -2.07
C SER A 64 15.29 1.35 -0.79
N SER A 65 15.73 2.61 -0.70
CA SER A 65 16.52 3.13 0.42
C SER A 65 15.65 3.57 1.62
N SER A 66 14.46 4.10 1.37
CA SER A 66 13.48 4.47 2.41
C SER A 66 12.77 3.26 3.05
N ALA A 67 12.99 2.05 2.52
CA ALA A 67 12.38 0.82 3.00
C ALA A 67 13.19 0.12 4.10
N ARG A 68 14.16 0.78 4.76
CA ARG A 68 14.84 0.21 5.93
C ARG A 68 14.09 0.47 7.23
#